data_AF-H8G6A8-F1
#
_entry.id   AF-H8G6A8-F1
#
_cell.length_a   1.000
_cell.length_b   1.000
_cell.length_c   1.000
_cell.angle_alpha   90.00
_cell.angle_beta   90.00
_cell.angle_gamma   90.00
#
_symmetry.space_group_name_H-M   'P 1'
#
loop_
_entity.id
_entity.type
_entity.pdbx_description
1 polymer ?
#
loop_
_entity_poly.entity_id
_entity_poly.type
_entity_poly.pdbx_seq_one_letter_code
_entity_poly.pdbx_strand_id
1 'polypeptide(L)'
;MILTGAGMLSDVARDLVSDGWRVVQPSRRYVPVPADEVTHPTGRAIWVEARWDEPEALVRDVDRALDGEFVDLVVVWLHDADRPAVMNAVEPLLSPMAPVVDVRSMSDVGAVPEQAVGRAVQHVFLGNMSARNGRPLGQTEIVDGVRAAVAQALAGAPPARHDVGLRRVQPAAPRPRVHGLAALFSRRAHPAVG
;
A
#
# COMPACT_ATOMS: atom_id res chain seq x y z
N MET A 1 0.32 10.84 -10.47
CA MET A 1 -0.89 9.98 -10.41
C MET A 1 -0.94 9.24 -9.08
N ILE A 2 -2.13 9.12 -8.47
CA ILE A 2 -2.33 8.37 -7.22
C ILE A 2 -3.42 7.32 -7.43
N LEU A 3 -3.05 6.04 -7.42
CA LEU A 3 -3.97 4.91 -7.54
C LEU A 3 -4.43 4.48 -6.14
N THR A 4 -5.67 4.79 -5.77
CA THR A 4 -6.17 4.48 -4.41
C THR A 4 -7.63 4.02 -4.38
N GLY A 5 -7.92 3.00 -3.58
CA GLY A 5 -9.27 2.43 -3.46
C GLY A 5 -10.25 3.20 -2.56
N ALA A 6 -9.77 3.98 -1.57
CA ALA A 6 -10.64 4.44 -0.46
C ALA A 6 -10.29 5.80 0.16
N GLY A 7 -9.55 6.67 -0.54
CA GLY A 7 -9.25 8.04 -0.06
C GLY A 7 -8.21 8.12 1.07
N MET A 8 -7.58 6.99 1.45
CA MET A 8 -6.54 7.00 2.48
C MET A 8 -5.33 7.86 2.11
N LEU A 9 -5.10 8.09 0.82
CA LEU A 9 -4.03 8.94 0.31
C LEU A 9 -4.51 10.35 -0.12
N SER A 10 -5.71 10.76 0.28
CA SER A 10 -6.25 12.06 -0.12
C SER A 10 -5.48 13.24 0.45
N ASP A 11 -4.89 13.10 1.64
CA ASP A 11 -4.03 14.14 2.19
C ASP A 11 -2.72 14.23 1.41
N VAL A 12 -2.13 13.11 0.99
CA VAL A 12 -0.96 13.09 0.07
C VAL A 12 -1.31 13.77 -1.27
N ALA A 13 -2.52 13.53 -1.79
CA ALA A 13 -2.99 14.21 -3.00
C ALA A 13 -3.12 15.73 -2.80
N ARG A 14 -3.67 16.16 -1.66
CA ARG A 14 -3.80 17.58 -1.30
C ARG A 14 -2.45 18.25 -1.21
N ASP A 15 -1.48 17.59 -0.60
CA ASP A 15 -0.13 18.10 -0.44
C ASP A 15 0.55 18.31 -1.80
N LEU A 16 0.50 17.30 -2.68
CA LEU A 16 1.05 17.42 -4.03
C LEU A 16 0.37 18.54 -4.83
N VAL A 17 -0.95 18.69 -4.72
CA VAL A 17 -1.66 19.82 -5.34
C VAL A 17 -1.18 21.16 -4.79
N SER A 18 -0.94 21.25 -3.49
CA SER A 18 -0.42 22.45 -2.82
C SER A 18 1.01 22.78 -3.28
N ASP A 19 1.80 21.75 -3.58
CA ASP A 19 3.15 21.86 -4.16
C ASP A 19 3.13 22.17 -5.68
N GLY A 20 1.95 22.37 -6.28
CA GLY A 20 1.79 22.76 -7.68
C GLY A 20 1.59 21.62 -8.67
N TRP A 21 1.41 20.38 -8.21
CA TRP A 21 1.26 19.23 -9.09
C TRP A 21 -0.15 19.11 -9.68
N ARG A 22 -0.22 18.63 -10.93
CA ARG A 22 -1.44 18.06 -11.51
C ARG A 22 -1.59 16.61 -11.06
N VAL A 23 -2.53 16.34 -10.17
CA VAL A 23 -2.75 15.01 -9.58
C VAL A 23 -3.95 14.33 -10.22
N VAL A 24 -3.71 13.34 -11.08
CA VAL A 24 -4.78 12.41 -11.51
C VAL A 24 -4.95 11.33 -10.44
N GLN A 25 -6.18 11.17 -9.96
CA GLN A 25 -6.52 10.26 -8.87
C GLN A 25 -7.60 9.27 -9.30
N PRO A 26 -7.23 8.14 -9.92
CA PRO A 26 -8.15 7.04 -10.13
C PRO A 26 -8.63 6.47 -8.81
N SER A 27 -9.94 6.45 -8.60
CA SER A 27 -10.54 5.85 -7.41
C SER A 27 -11.96 5.36 -7.67
N ARG A 28 -12.32 4.23 -7.01
CA ARG A 28 -13.68 3.66 -7.09
C ARG A 28 -14.74 4.58 -6.47
N ARG A 29 -14.32 5.42 -5.52
CA ARG A 29 -15.18 6.38 -4.84
C ARG A 29 -14.82 7.77 -5.31
N TYR A 30 -15.84 8.62 -5.49
CA TYR A 30 -15.60 10.03 -5.72
C TYR A 30 -14.96 10.63 -4.48
N VAL A 31 -13.73 11.14 -4.63
CA VAL A 31 -12.97 11.76 -3.54
C VAL A 31 -12.43 13.10 -4.05
N PRO A 32 -13.21 14.18 -3.94
CA PRO A 32 -12.75 15.49 -4.35
C PRO A 32 -11.64 15.94 -3.40
N VAL A 33 -10.51 16.35 -3.95
CA VAL A 33 -9.50 17.08 -3.17
C VAL A 33 -9.99 18.52 -3.13
N PRO A 34 -10.31 19.08 -1.95
CA PRO A 34 -10.74 20.47 -1.85
C PRO A 34 -9.62 21.37 -2.36
N ALA A 35 -9.91 22.25 -3.31
CA ALA A 35 -9.04 23.38 -3.59
C ALA A 35 -9.27 24.38 -2.45
N ASP A 36 -8.23 24.74 -1.70
CA ASP A 36 -8.35 25.81 -0.71
C ASP A 36 -8.74 27.10 -1.44
N GLU A 37 -9.90 27.67 -1.11
CA GLU A 37 -10.44 28.87 -1.78
C GLU A 37 -9.57 30.13 -1.54
N VAL A 38 -8.69 30.09 -0.54
CA VAL A 38 -7.89 31.23 -0.08
C VAL A 38 -6.64 31.45 -0.94
N THR A 39 -6.16 30.42 -1.62
CA THR A 39 -4.98 30.49 -2.50
C THR A 39 -5.32 29.66 -3.72
N HIS A 40 -5.43 30.23 -4.92
CA HIS A 40 -5.58 29.41 -6.12
C HIS A 40 -4.36 28.49 -6.23
N PRO A 41 -4.48 27.19 -5.94
CA PRO A 41 -3.32 26.31 -6.03
C PRO A 41 -2.90 26.29 -7.50
N THR A 42 -1.59 26.37 -7.75
CA THR A 42 -1.05 26.19 -9.10
C THR A 42 -1.28 24.76 -9.60
N GLY A 43 -1.41 23.80 -8.67
CA GLY A 43 -1.78 22.42 -8.92
C GLY A 43 -3.29 22.19 -8.96
N ARG A 44 -3.69 21.01 -9.42
CA ARG A 44 -5.11 20.59 -9.46
C ARG A 44 -5.25 19.08 -9.30
N ALA A 45 -6.32 18.63 -8.66
CA ALA A 45 -6.69 17.22 -8.63
C ALA A 45 -7.77 16.90 -9.65
N ILE A 46 -7.61 15.81 -10.39
CA ILE A 46 -8.58 15.29 -11.35
C ILE A 46 -8.96 13.89 -10.88
N TRP A 47 -10.22 13.72 -10.50
CA TRP A 47 -10.75 12.40 -10.19
C TRP A 47 -11.09 11.66 -11.48
N VAL A 48 -10.72 10.37 -11.52
CA VAL A 48 -11.10 9.44 -12.58
C VAL A 48 -11.79 8.27 -11.91
N GLU A 49 -12.97 7.89 -12.40
CA GLU A 49 -13.65 6.70 -11.91
C GLU A 49 -12.76 5.49 -12.19
N ALA A 50 -12.47 4.72 -11.14
CA ALA A 50 -11.69 3.52 -11.30
C ALA A 50 -12.52 2.26 -11.20
N ARG A 51 -12.32 1.36 -12.17
CA ARG A 51 -12.80 -0.02 -12.17
C ARG A 51 -11.58 -0.91 -12.34
N TRP A 52 -11.12 -1.50 -11.23
CA TRP A 52 -9.86 -2.26 -11.21
C TRP A 52 -9.93 -3.55 -12.04
N ASP A 53 -11.15 -4.06 -12.24
CA ASP A 53 -11.50 -5.18 -13.11
C ASP A 53 -11.56 -4.80 -14.60
N GLU A 54 -11.51 -3.51 -14.94
CA GLU A 54 -11.48 -2.98 -16.31
C GLU A 54 -10.24 -2.08 -16.54
N PRO A 55 -9.00 -2.61 -16.40
CA PRO A 55 -7.79 -1.79 -16.40
C PRO A 55 -7.54 -1.03 -17.72
N GLU A 56 -7.97 -1.58 -18.86
CA GLU A 56 -7.90 -0.88 -20.15
C GLU A 56 -8.83 0.33 -20.22
N ALA A 57 -10.04 0.23 -19.63
CA ALA A 57 -10.97 1.35 -19.56
C ALA A 57 -10.40 2.46 -18.68
N LEU A 58 -9.84 2.09 -17.53
CA LEU A 58 -9.11 2.99 -16.64
C LEU A 58 -8.01 3.76 -17.38
N VAL A 59 -7.17 3.07 -18.17
CA VAL A 59 -6.08 3.72 -18.92
C VAL A 59 -6.60 4.78 -19.89
N ARG A 60 -7.65 4.49 -20.65
CA ARG A 60 -8.23 5.47 -21.59
C ARG A 60 -8.76 6.72 -20.89
N ASP A 61 -9.33 6.57 -19.70
CA ASP A 61 -9.88 7.69 -18.95
C ASP A 61 -8.78 8.50 -18.25
N VAL A 62 -7.73 7.83 -17.77
CA VAL A 62 -6.52 8.50 -17.25
C VAL A 62 -5.80 9.24 -18.36
N ASP A 63 -5.60 8.65 -19.52
CA ASP A 63 -4.94 9.28 -20.68
C ASP A 63 -5.67 10.57 -21.10
N ARG A 64 -7.01 10.52 -21.17
CA ARG A 64 -7.83 11.71 -21.40
C ARG A 64 -7.67 12.77 -20.31
N ALA A 65 -7.54 12.34 -19.05
CA ALA A 65 -7.31 13.24 -17.93
C ALA A 65 -5.88 13.82 -17.88
N LEU A 66 -4.92 13.18 -18.55
CA LEU A 66 -3.54 13.68 -18.69
C LEU A 66 -3.40 14.66 -19.85
N ASP A 67 -4.26 14.57 -20.87
CA ASP A 67 -4.24 15.48 -22.03
C ASP A 67 -2.92 15.40 -22.83
N GLY A 68 -2.44 14.18 -23.06
CA GLY A 68 -1.21 13.88 -23.81
C GLY A 68 0.08 14.03 -23.02
N GLU A 69 0.02 14.42 -21.74
CA GLU A 69 1.17 14.45 -20.84
C GLU A 69 1.49 13.07 -20.23
N PHE A 70 2.75 12.84 -19.90
CA PHE A 70 3.17 11.63 -19.18
C PHE A 70 3.02 11.80 -17.65
N VAL A 71 2.94 10.67 -16.95
CA VAL A 71 2.95 10.64 -15.49
C VAL A 71 4.38 10.62 -14.96
N ASP A 72 4.78 11.67 -14.25
CA ASP A 72 6.12 11.79 -13.66
C ASP A 72 6.29 11.19 -12.26
N LEU A 73 5.18 10.80 -11.60
CA LEU A 73 5.19 10.14 -10.29
C LEU A 73 3.95 9.27 -10.15
N VAL A 74 4.12 8.04 -9.67
CA VAL A 74 3.00 7.16 -9.31
C VAL A 74 3.06 6.79 -7.83
N VAL A 75 1.96 7.01 -7.12
CA VAL A 75 1.74 6.46 -5.77
C VAL A 75 0.66 5.39 -5.84
N VAL A 76 0.97 4.17 -5.40
CA VAL A 76 0.11 3.00 -5.55
C VAL A 76 -0.34 2.49 -4.21
N TRP A 77 -1.64 2.50 -3.96
CA TRP A 77 -2.29 1.75 -2.89
C TRP A 77 -3.46 0.98 -3.46
N LEU A 78 -3.17 -0.25 -3.86
CA LEU A 78 -4.14 -1.21 -4.35
C LEU A 78 -4.13 -2.47 -3.51
N HIS A 79 -5.20 -3.27 -3.62
CA HIS A 79 -5.16 -4.63 -3.10
C HIS A 79 -4.24 -5.46 -4.00
N ASP A 80 -3.54 -6.45 -3.43
CA ASP A 80 -2.54 -7.23 -4.16
C ASP A 80 -3.11 -8.00 -5.36
N ALA A 81 -4.41 -8.31 -5.34
CA ALA A 81 -5.11 -8.94 -6.46
C ALA A 81 -5.21 -8.04 -7.70
N ASP A 82 -5.43 -6.74 -7.51
CA ASP A 82 -5.64 -5.78 -8.61
C ASP A 82 -4.32 -5.20 -9.12
N ARG A 83 -3.30 -5.15 -8.26
CA ARG A 83 -2.05 -4.42 -8.50
C ARG A 83 -1.34 -4.83 -9.80
N PRO A 84 -1.10 -6.11 -10.11
CA PRO A 84 -0.35 -6.48 -11.31
C PRO A 84 -1.07 -6.03 -12.59
N ALA A 85 -2.38 -6.26 -12.68
CA ALA A 85 -3.18 -5.91 -13.85
C ALA A 85 -3.23 -4.40 -14.06
N VAL A 86 -3.48 -3.63 -13.00
CA VAL A 86 -3.55 -2.16 -13.08
C VAL A 86 -2.18 -1.56 -13.40
N MET A 87 -1.10 -2.01 -12.74
CA MET A 87 0.24 -1.48 -12.99
C MET A 87 0.72 -1.75 -14.41
N ASN A 88 0.50 -2.96 -14.93
CA ASN A 88 0.86 -3.28 -16.31
C ASN A 88 0.08 -2.42 -17.32
N ALA A 89 -1.18 -2.10 -17.03
CA ALA A 89 -2.01 -1.31 -17.92
C ALA A 89 -1.59 0.18 -17.93
N VAL A 90 -1.26 0.77 -16.78
CA VAL A 90 -0.86 2.18 -16.71
C VAL A 90 0.59 2.44 -17.11
N GLU A 91 1.41 1.38 -17.24
CA GLU A 91 2.82 1.44 -17.64
C GLU A 91 3.10 2.38 -18.83
N PRO A 92 2.32 2.34 -19.94
CA PRO A 92 2.58 3.20 -21.10
C PRO A 92 2.32 4.70 -20.86
N LEU A 93 1.59 5.04 -19.80
CA LEU A 93 1.30 6.43 -19.42
C LEU A 93 2.44 7.05 -18.59
N LEU A 94 3.41 6.24 -18.15
CA LEU A 94 4.46 6.69 -17.25
C LEU A 94 5.63 7.28 -18.05
N SER A 95 6.18 8.39 -17.56
CA SER A 95 7.49 8.84 -18.02
C SER A 95 8.53 7.73 -17.80
N PRO A 96 9.52 7.53 -18.68
CA PRO A 96 10.48 6.42 -18.56
C PRO A 96 11.22 6.36 -17.21
N MET A 97 11.40 7.52 -16.56
CA MET A 97 12.06 7.66 -15.27
C MET A 97 11.10 7.94 -14.12
N ALA A 98 9.78 7.85 -14.32
CA ALA A 98 8.80 8.16 -13.30
C ALA A 98 9.03 7.29 -12.05
N PRO A 99 9.38 7.88 -10.88
CA PRO A 99 9.44 7.14 -9.64
C PRO A 99 8.08 6.52 -9.27
N VAL A 100 8.16 5.35 -8.63
CA VAL A 100 6.99 4.67 -8.07
C VAL A 100 7.12 4.61 -6.55
N VAL A 101 6.06 5.02 -5.86
CA VAL A 101 5.88 4.77 -4.43
C VAL A 101 4.82 3.67 -4.26
N ASP A 102 5.26 2.50 -3.85
CA ASP A 102 4.43 1.30 -3.75
C ASP A 102 4.04 1.06 -2.29
N VAL A 103 2.78 1.35 -1.95
CA VAL A 103 2.23 1.20 -0.61
C VAL A 103 1.58 -0.19 -0.47
N ARG A 104 1.97 -0.91 0.59
CA ARG A 104 1.54 -2.27 0.91
C ARG A 104 1.20 -2.40 2.39
N SER A 105 0.36 -3.37 2.74
CA SER A 105 0.19 -3.74 4.14
C SER A 105 1.39 -4.59 4.58
N MET A 106 1.89 -4.38 5.80
CA MET A 106 2.82 -5.31 6.43
C MET A 106 2.17 -6.68 6.64
N SER A 107 0.84 -6.80 6.64
CA SER A 107 0.17 -8.10 6.74
C SER A 107 0.20 -8.90 5.44
N ASP A 108 0.46 -8.24 4.31
CA ASP A 108 0.61 -8.91 3.03
C ASP A 108 1.93 -9.69 3.07
N VAL A 109 1.83 -11.02 2.98
CA VAL A 109 2.93 -11.98 3.23
C VAL A 109 3.90 -12.04 2.03
N GLY A 110 3.67 -11.24 0.99
CA GLY A 110 4.54 -11.19 -0.18
C GLY A 110 5.94 -10.74 0.19
N ALA A 111 6.95 -11.49 -0.26
CA ALA A 111 8.32 -10.99 -0.31
C ALA A 111 8.32 -9.67 -1.08
N VAL A 112 9.14 -8.70 -0.65
CA VAL A 112 9.42 -7.51 -1.45
C VAL A 112 9.86 -8.02 -2.83
N PRO A 113 9.18 -7.65 -3.94
CA PRO A 113 9.57 -8.14 -5.25
C PRO A 113 11.06 -7.87 -5.47
N GLU A 114 11.78 -8.88 -5.94
CA GLU A 114 13.17 -8.70 -6.39
C GLU A 114 13.19 -7.60 -7.45
N GLN A 115 14.11 -6.67 -7.29
CA GLN A 115 14.09 -5.37 -7.94
C GLN A 115 13.99 -5.49 -9.46
N ALA A 116 13.00 -4.84 -10.06
CA ALA A 116 12.99 -4.66 -11.51
C ALA A 116 14.08 -3.66 -11.89
N VAL A 117 14.98 -4.05 -12.80
CA VAL A 117 15.96 -3.13 -13.41
C VAL A 117 15.21 -2.04 -14.16
N GLY A 118 15.45 -0.77 -13.84
CA GLY A 118 14.81 0.38 -14.49
C GLY A 118 14.48 1.51 -13.52
N ARG A 119 13.20 1.66 -13.19
CA ARG A 119 12.70 2.80 -12.38
C ARG A 119 12.96 2.65 -10.88
N ALA A 120 13.17 3.77 -10.21
CA ALA A 120 13.29 3.80 -8.76
C ALA A 120 11.93 3.50 -8.10
N VAL A 121 11.90 2.53 -7.19
CA VAL A 121 10.71 2.16 -6.42
C VAL A 121 10.95 2.34 -4.93
N GLN A 122 10.15 3.18 -4.29
CA GLN A 122 10.12 3.32 -2.84
C GLN A 122 8.96 2.48 -2.29
N HIS A 123 9.26 1.45 -1.50
CA HIS A 123 8.24 0.58 -0.94
C HIS A 123 7.84 1.04 0.47
N VAL A 124 6.57 1.32 0.69
CA VAL A 124 6.03 1.71 2.00
C VAL A 124 5.20 0.56 2.56
N PHE A 125 5.64 -0.02 3.68
CA PHE A 125 4.92 -1.09 4.36
C PHE A 125 4.22 -0.55 5.59
N LEU A 126 2.90 -0.66 5.62
CA LEU A 126 2.07 -0.13 6.69
C LEU A 126 1.75 -1.22 7.71
N GLY A 127 2.18 -1.00 8.95
CA GLY A 127 1.77 -1.77 10.10
C GLY A 127 0.32 -1.50 10.51
N ASN A 128 -0.12 -2.19 11.56
CA ASN A 128 -1.46 -2.01 12.11
C ASN A 128 -1.43 -1.20 13.41
N MET A 129 -0.24 -1.03 14.00
CA MET A 129 -0.03 -0.33 15.25
C MET A 129 1.00 0.79 15.06
N SER A 130 0.83 1.90 15.77
CA SER A 130 1.84 2.96 15.86
C SER A 130 3.08 2.46 16.58
N ALA A 131 4.26 2.70 16.00
CA ALA A 131 5.55 2.45 16.66
C ALA A 131 5.81 3.42 17.82
N ARG A 132 5.12 4.58 17.83
CA ARG A 132 5.36 5.65 18.82
C ARG A 132 4.74 5.34 20.18
N ASN A 133 3.57 4.69 20.19
CA ASN A 133 2.80 4.47 21.43
C ASN A 133 1.98 3.18 21.46
N GLY A 134 2.07 2.32 20.43
CA GLY A 134 1.36 1.05 20.39
C GLY A 134 -0.16 1.16 20.22
N ARG A 135 -0.72 2.34 19.89
CA ARG A 135 -2.14 2.49 19.50
C ARG A 135 -2.36 2.01 18.05
N PRO A 136 -3.60 1.86 17.56
CA PRO A 136 -3.84 1.62 16.12
C PRO A 136 -3.14 2.66 15.23
N LEU A 137 -2.55 2.24 14.12
CA LEU A 137 -1.84 3.16 13.23
C LEU A 137 -2.78 4.26 12.72
N GLY A 138 -2.42 5.52 12.95
CA GLY A 138 -3.25 6.66 12.59
C GLY A 138 -3.05 7.13 11.15
N GLN A 139 -4.06 7.80 10.60
CA GLN A 139 -4.04 8.41 9.27
C GLN A 139 -2.83 9.34 9.07
N THR A 140 -2.55 10.24 10.02
CA THR A 140 -1.40 11.16 9.95
C THR A 140 -0.07 10.41 9.84
N GLU A 141 0.11 9.32 10.58
CA GLU A 141 1.35 8.54 10.54
C GLU A 141 1.54 7.85 9.19
N ILE A 142 0.44 7.39 8.58
CA ILE A 142 0.42 6.82 7.22
C ILE A 142 0.79 7.89 6.19
N VAL A 143 0.14 9.05 6.25
CA VAL A 143 0.38 10.17 5.32
C VAL A 143 1.83 10.66 5.42
N ASP A 144 2.34 10.87 6.64
CA ASP A 144 3.73 11.28 6.87
C ASP A 144 4.73 10.28 6.27
N GLY A 145 4.49 8.98 6.49
CA GLY A 145 5.35 7.92 5.96
C GLY A 145 5.34 7.85 4.44
N VAL A 146 4.17 7.97 3.81
CA VAL A 146 4.06 8.00 2.35
C VAL A 146 4.68 9.27 1.77
N ARG A 147 4.47 10.43 2.39
CA ARG A 147 5.08 11.70 1.97
C ARG A 147 6.60 11.64 2.02
N ALA A 148 7.17 11.05 3.09
CA ALA A 148 8.61 10.85 3.20
C ALA A 148 9.15 9.97 2.05
N ALA A 149 8.45 8.90 1.70
CA ALA A 149 8.82 8.05 0.57
C ALA A 149 8.70 8.77 -0.79
N VAL A 150 7.65 9.57 -0.99
CA VAL A 150 7.50 10.43 -2.17
C VAL A 150 8.67 11.40 -2.30
N ALA A 151 9.04 12.08 -1.21
CA ALA A 151 10.17 13.00 -1.22
C ALA A 151 11.49 12.31 -1.59
N GLN A 152 11.74 11.10 -1.06
CA GLN A 152 12.90 10.29 -1.43
C GLN A 152 12.88 9.90 -2.91
N ALA A 153 11.71 9.49 -3.42
CA ALA A 153 11.56 9.08 -4.82
C ALA A 153 11.82 10.24 -5.78
N LEU A 154 11.25 11.42 -5.49
CA LEU A 154 11.45 12.64 -6.26
C LEU A 154 12.90 13.18 -6.17
N ALA A 155 13.58 12.95 -5.05
CA ALA A 155 15.00 13.28 -4.91
C ALA A 155 15.94 12.32 -5.66
N GLY A 156 15.42 11.31 -6.36
CA GLY A 156 16.21 10.31 -7.08
C GLY A 156 16.96 9.35 -6.14
N ALA A 157 16.48 9.17 -4.91
CA ALA A 157 17.07 8.23 -3.98
C ALA A 157 16.98 6.78 -4.53
N PRO A 158 17.96 5.92 -4.20
CA PRO A 158 17.89 4.52 -4.59
C PRO A 158 16.63 3.85 -4.00
N PRO A 159 16.14 2.77 -4.63
CA PRO A 159 15.02 2.00 -4.12
C PRO A 159 15.23 1.62 -2.64
N ALA A 160 14.23 1.89 -1.81
CA ALA A 160 14.30 1.61 -0.39
C ALA A 160 12.96 1.13 0.18
N ARG A 161 13.05 0.50 1.35
CA ARG A 161 11.91 0.04 2.14
C ARG A 161 11.68 1.00 3.30
N HIS A 162 10.43 1.43 3.48
CA HIS A 162 9.96 2.33 4.54
C HIS A 162 8.91 1.59 5.36
N ASP A 163 9.23 1.27 6.61
CA ASP A 163 8.29 0.63 7.53
C ASP A 163 7.56 1.70 8.36
N VAL A 164 6.25 1.78 8.23
CA VAL A 164 5.40 2.74 8.96
C VAL A 164 4.57 1.99 10.00
N GLY A 165 4.91 2.19 11.27
CA GLY A 165 4.27 1.47 12.37
C GLY A 165 4.81 0.05 12.55
N LEU A 166 4.05 -0.78 13.25
CA LEU A 166 4.41 -2.15 13.63
C LEU A 166 3.32 -3.13 13.19
N ARG A 167 3.75 -4.33 12.75
CA ARG A 167 2.84 -5.46 12.57
C ARG A 167 2.29 -5.85 13.94
N ARG A 168 0.97 -6.03 14.04
CA ARG A 168 0.36 -6.56 15.27
C ARG A 168 0.87 -7.97 15.49
N VAL A 169 1.64 -8.19 16.55
CA VAL A 169 2.01 -9.54 16.98
C VAL A 169 0.74 -10.17 17.56
N GLN A 170 0.15 -11.12 16.85
CA GLN A 170 -0.94 -11.91 17.44
C GLN A 170 -0.30 -12.79 18.52
N PRO A 171 -0.76 -12.72 19.78
CA PRO A 171 -0.24 -13.64 20.79
C PRO A 171 -0.48 -15.06 20.29
N ALA A 172 0.59 -15.88 20.28
CA ALA A 172 0.49 -17.28 19.92
C ALA A 172 -0.65 -17.89 20.75
N ALA A 173 -1.65 -18.47 20.08
CA ALA A 173 -2.74 -19.14 20.77
C ALA A 173 -2.13 -20.09 21.81
N PRO A 174 -2.57 -20.06 23.08
CA PRO A 174 -2.05 -20.97 24.08
C PRO A 174 -2.25 -22.40 23.56
N ARG A 175 -1.15 -23.15 23.40
CA ARG A 175 -1.21 -24.55 22.97
C ARG A 175 -2.22 -25.27 23.88
N PRO A 176 -3.16 -26.06 23.32
CA PRO A 176 -4.07 -26.83 24.16
C PRO A 176 -3.24 -27.67 25.13
N ARG A 177 -3.49 -27.50 26.44
CA ARG A 177 -2.90 -28.34 27.46
C ARG A 177 -3.47 -29.74 27.26
N VAL A 178 -2.73 -30.60 26.56
CA VAL A 178 -2.97 -32.05 26.59
C VAL A 178 -2.76 -32.50 28.04
N HIS A 179 -3.83 -32.60 28.82
CA HIS A 179 -3.81 -33.39 30.04
C HIS A 179 -3.63 -34.85 29.64
N GLY A 180 -2.55 -35.44 30.14
CA GLY A 180 -2.11 -36.77 29.78
C GLY A 180 -3.19 -37.83 29.99
N LEU A 181 -3.48 -38.58 28.93
CA LEU A 181 -4.14 -39.87 29.00
C LEU A 181 -3.05 -40.95 29.09
N ALA A 182 -2.24 -40.86 30.14
CA ALA A 182 -1.23 -41.86 30.50
C ALA A 182 -1.74 -42.69 31.68
N ALA A 183 -2.78 -43.49 31.46
CA ALA A 183 -3.14 -44.59 32.35
C ALA A 183 -4.21 -45.44 31.67
N LEU A 184 -3.82 -46.49 30.93
CA LEU A 184 -4.64 -47.68 30.70
C LEU A 184 -3.86 -48.83 30.01
N PHE A 185 -2.60 -49.05 30.38
CA PHE A 185 -1.95 -50.34 30.10
C PHE A 185 -1.07 -50.77 31.29
N SER A 186 -1.72 -51.40 32.26
CA SER A 186 -1.06 -52.26 33.24
C SER A 186 -2.08 -53.29 33.72
N ARG A 187 -2.26 -54.36 32.92
CA ARG A 187 -2.75 -55.63 33.46
C ARG A 187 -1.53 -56.47 33.84
N ARG A 188 -1.47 -56.71 35.14
CA ARG A 188 -0.49 -57.50 35.89
C ARG A 188 -0.29 -58.88 35.27
N ALA A 189 0.97 -59.26 35.12
CA ALA A 189 1.40 -60.65 35.20
C ALA A 189 1.54 -61.03 36.68
N HIS A 190 1.10 -62.22 37.07
CA HIS A 190 1.52 -62.93 38.28
C HIS A 190 1.13 -64.42 38.22
N PRO A 191 1.76 -65.31 39.01
CA PRO A 191 2.67 -66.32 38.48
C PRO A 191 2.13 -67.76 38.61
N ALA A 192 2.97 -68.70 38.17
CA ALA A 192 2.74 -70.14 38.10
C ALA A 192 2.72 -70.87 39.46
N VAL A 193 2.26 -72.12 39.37
CA VAL A 193 2.53 -73.33 40.17
C VAL A 193 1.38 -73.84 41.06
N GLY A 194 1.00 -75.08 40.75
CA GLY A 194 0.12 -76.01 41.45
C GLY A 194 0.00 -77.26 40.61
#